data_AF-B7S375-F1
#
_entry.id   AF-B7S375-F1
#
_cell.length_a   1.000
_cell.length_b   1.000
_cell.length_c   1.000
_cell.angle_alpha   90.00
_cell.angle_beta   90.00
_cell.angle_gamma   90.00
#
_symmetry.space_group_name_H-M   'P 1'
#
loop_
_entity.id
_entity.type
_entity.pdbx_description
1 polymer ?
#
loop_
_entity_poly.entity_id
_entity_poly.type
_entity_poly.pdbx_seq_one_letter_code
_entity_poly.pdbx_strand_id
1 'polypeptide(L)'
;MQSRMMTEETEKKMPGPMFLGIDGGGSKCKARLADGTGKFFGEGVAGPANVFQDQRQARRSIVESAQRALASAHLPDTDIKNLVVGAGLAGANIPRVARETEEWDHPFAKFYVGTDIHIACLAAHGAADGAVIVAGTGSVGYSTINEISYGGHGFPFGDKGSGAWLGLEAVKAVLQADDGLAPETALSRALESQLAASGLGIVDAMVGASSRDYGALAPLVLECAQRGDPVALEIVREGAAYLSDMAEKLLGTSEGRLCLLGGLGERLQAWMRPEIVARVVPALGQPDEGAVRFAIQCYDG
;
A
#
# COMPACT_ATOMS: atom_id res chain seq x y z
N MET A 1 21.55 59.66 -14.17
CA MET A 1 22.41 58.54 -14.56
C MET A 1 22.03 57.36 -13.67
N GLN A 2 21.10 56.54 -14.18
CA GLN A 2 20.63 55.30 -13.54
C GLN A 2 21.72 54.22 -13.60
N SER A 3 21.50 53.14 -12.83
CA SER A 3 22.11 51.80 -12.92
C SER A 3 23.21 51.58 -11.86
N ARG A 4 23.18 50.56 -10.99
CA ARG A 4 22.29 49.40 -10.81
C ARG A 4 22.58 48.85 -9.39
N MET A 5 21.59 48.83 -8.51
CA MET A 5 21.50 47.87 -7.41
C MET A 5 20.61 46.74 -7.91
N MET A 6 21.15 45.53 -8.10
CA MET A 6 20.42 44.26 -8.22
C MET A 6 21.41 43.17 -7.78
N THR A 7 21.43 42.86 -6.49
CA THR A 7 20.89 41.61 -5.89
C THR A 7 21.73 40.40 -6.24
N GLU A 8 22.71 40.11 -5.38
CA GLU A 8 23.23 38.77 -5.17
C GLU A 8 22.07 37.91 -4.65
N GLU A 9 21.48 37.10 -5.53
CA GLU A 9 20.73 35.93 -5.09
C GLU A 9 21.73 34.96 -4.48
N THR A 10 21.84 34.99 -3.15
CA THR A 10 22.46 33.90 -2.39
C THR A 10 21.75 32.60 -2.76
N GLU A 11 22.40 31.78 -3.58
CA GLU A 11 22.13 30.34 -3.67
C GLU A 11 22.13 29.81 -2.24
N LYS A 12 20.94 29.51 -1.73
CA LYS A 12 20.77 28.96 -0.40
C LYS A 12 21.21 27.50 -0.46
N LYS A 13 22.53 27.30 -0.48
CA LYS A 13 23.16 25.98 -0.50
C LYS A 13 22.68 25.23 0.74
N MET A 14 21.78 24.27 0.55
CA MET A 14 21.26 23.48 1.66
C MET A 14 22.41 22.68 2.28
N PRO A 15 22.58 22.69 3.61
CA PRO A 15 23.81 22.23 4.26
C PRO A 15 23.84 20.69 4.46
N GLY A 16 23.39 19.91 3.48
CA GLY A 16 23.36 18.45 3.56
C GLY A 16 22.75 17.77 2.33
N PRO A 17 22.82 16.42 2.23
CA PRO A 17 22.17 15.66 1.16
C PRO A 17 20.65 15.89 1.15
N MET A 18 20.08 15.87 -0.05
CA MET A 18 18.63 15.91 -0.27
C MET A 18 18.10 14.49 -0.44
N PHE A 19 17.04 14.16 0.30
CA PHE A 19 16.44 12.83 0.28
C PHE A 19 15.11 12.85 -0.46
N LEU A 20 14.89 11.85 -1.29
CA LEU A 20 13.63 11.66 -2.00
C LEU A 20 13.05 10.28 -1.64
N GLY A 21 11.85 10.28 -1.10
CA GLY A 21 11.06 9.06 -0.90
C GLY A 21 10.14 8.83 -2.09
N ILE A 22 10.13 7.61 -2.61
CA ILE A 22 9.22 7.17 -3.67
C ILE A 22 8.30 6.06 -3.14
N ASP A 23 6.99 6.25 -3.29
CA ASP A 23 5.94 5.24 -3.14
C ASP A 23 5.34 4.92 -4.51
N GLY A 24 5.74 3.79 -5.09
CA GLY A 24 5.39 3.36 -6.43
C GLY A 24 4.46 2.15 -6.47
N GLY A 25 3.22 2.36 -6.90
CA GLY A 25 2.21 1.30 -7.01
C GLY A 25 1.65 1.12 -8.42
N GLY A 26 0.66 0.23 -8.57
CA GLY A 26 0.03 -0.08 -9.87
C GLY A 26 -0.83 1.03 -10.48
N SER A 27 -1.02 2.17 -9.80
CA SER A 27 -1.87 3.27 -10.29
C SER A 27 -1.19 4.65 -10.28
N LYS A 28 -0.28 4.89 -9.34
CA LYS A 28 0.47 6.15 -9.23
C LYS A 28 1.85 5.91 -8.62
N CYS A 29 2.73 6.89 -8.81
CA CYS A 29 4.05 7.00 -8.19
C CYS A 29 4.11 8.34 -7.49
N LYS A 30 4.27 8.35 -6.15
CA LYS A 30 4.33 9.56 -5.34
C LYS A 30 5.75 9.77 -4.84
N ALA A 31 6.27 10.97 -5.02
CA ALA A 31 7.57 11.41 -4.59
C ALA A 31 7.43 12.47 -3.49
N ARG A 32 8.29 12.41 -2.48
CA ARG A 32 8.37 13.40 -1.41
C ARG A 32 9.82 13.75 -1.11
N LEU A 33 10.14 15.04 -1.17
CA LEU A 33 11.48 15.59 -1.02
C LEU A 33 11.67 16.11 0.40
N ALA A 34 12.79 15.74 1.01
CA ALA A 34 13.15 16.07 2.39
C ALA A 34 14.61 16.51 2.53
N ASP A 35 14.89 17.26 3.59
CA ASP A 35 16.26 17.59 3.98
C ASP A 35 16.82 16.50 4.92
N GLY A 36 18.09 16.63 5.33
CA GLY A 36 18.72 15.69 6.26
C GLY A 36 18.12 15.68 7.68
N THR A 37 17.19 16.59 8.00
CA THR A 37 16.42 16.54 9.25
C THR A 37 15.11 15.76 9.10
N GLY A 38 14.78 15.30 7.89
CA GLY A 38 13.52 14.66 7.55
C GLY A 38 12.38 15.63 7.32
N LYS A 39 12.65 16.95 7.21
CA LYS A 39 11.61 17.94 6.95
C LYS A 39 11.25 17.97 5.47
N PHE A 40 9.97 17.76 5.16
CA PHE A 40 9.48 17.78 3.78
C PHE A 40 9.35 19.21 3.24
N PHE A 41 9.74 19.38 1.97
CA PHE A 41 9.64 20.68 1.29
C PHE A 41 9.33 20.57 -0.22
N GLY A 42 9.04 19.38 -0.74
CA GLY A 42 8.57 19.17 -2.11
C GLY A 42 7.81 17.87 -2.29
N GLU A 43 6.92 17.81 -3.27
CA GLU A 43 6.13 16.63 -3.61
C GLU A 43 5.82 16.53 -5.11
N GLY A 44 5.67 15.30 -5.60
CA GLY A 44 5.35 15.04 -6.99
C GLY A 44 4.55 13.76 -7.14
N VAL A 45 3.62 13.73 -8.10
CA VAL A 45 2.87 12.52 -8.43
C VAL A 45 2.97 12.27 -9.93
N ALA A 46 3.23 11.04 -10.34
CA ALA A 46 3.27 10.61 -11.73
C ALA A 46 2.43 9.33 -11.94
N GLY A 47 2.56 8.72 -13.12
CA GLY A 47 1.90 7.47 -13.50
C GLY A 47 2.31 6.25 -12.65
N PRO A 48 1.82 5.04 -13.01
CA PRO A 48 2.07 3.83 -12.25
C PRO A 48 3.55 3.44 -12.23
N ALA A 49 4.00 2.82 -11.14
CA ALA A 49 5.37 2.36 -10.93
C ALA A 49 5.46 0.95 -10.32
N ASN A 50 4.63 0.03 -10.80
CA ASN A 50 4.78 -1.39 -10.51
C ASN A 50 5.89 -2.00 -11.39
N VAL A 51 7.04 -2.30 -10.77
CA VAL A 51 8.24 -2.79 -11.47
C VAL A 51 8.12 -4.22 -11.96
N PHE A 52 7.21 -5.02 -11.39
CA PHE A 52 6.93 -6.36 -11.90
C PHE A 52 6.09 -6.34 -13.17
N GLN A 53 5.14 -5.40 -13.27
CA GLN A 53 4.26 -5.25 -14.44
C GLN A 53 4.97 -4.59 -15.63
N ASP A 54 5.63 -3.45 -15.41
CA ASP A 54 6.34 -2.71 -16.45
C ASP A 54 7.47 -1.85 -15.85
N GLN A 55 8.70 -2.35 -15.92
CA GLN A 55 9.87 -1.63 -15.45
C GLN A 55 10.13 -0.32 -16.19
N ARG A 56 9.85 -0.26 -17.50
CA ARG A 56 10.15 0.95 -18.30
C ARG A 56 9.20 2.07 -17.88
N GLN A 57 7.92 1.76 -17.75
CA GLN A 57 6.92 2.70 -17.25
C GLN A 57 7.25 3.12 -15.81
N ALA A 58 7.62 2.18 -14.94
CA ALA A 58 7.97 2.50 -13.56
C ALA A 58 9.15 3.46 -13.46
N ARG A 59 10.25 3.20 -14.17
CA ARG A 59 11.43 4.09 -14.22
C ARG A 59 11.05 5.49 -14.69
N ARG A 60 10.23 5.61 -15.74
CA ARG A 60 9.73 6.91 -16.22
C ARG A 60 8.95 7.64 -15.13
N SER A 61 8.03 6.96 -14.46
CA SER A 61 7.21 7.56 -13.40
C SER A 61 8.04 7.95 -12.17
N ILE A 62 9.08 7.20 -11.83
CA ILE A 62 10.04 7.56 -10.77
C ILE A 62 10.74 8.88 -11.12
N VAL A 63 11.33 9.00 -12.31
CA VAL A 63 12.00 10.24 -12.74
C VAL A 63 11.03 11.42 -12.81
N GLU A 64 9.86 11.22 -13.41
CA GLU A 64 8.86 12.27 -13.58
C GLU A 64 8.31 12.77 -12.24
N SER A 65 8.05 11.86 -11.28
CA SER A 65 7.61 12.25 -9.94
C SER A 65 8.72 12.99 -9.18
N ALA A 66 9.99 12.60 -9.33
CA ALA A 66 11.13 13.31 -8.76
C ALA A 66 11.28 14.74 -9.32
N GLN A 67 11.16 14.92 -10.63
CA GLN A 67 11.19 16.24 -11.27
C GLN A 67 10.04 17.13 -10.79
N ARG A 68 8.82 16.57 -10.67
CA ARG A 68 7.68 17.29 -10.11
C ARG A 68 7.90 17.70 -8.65
N ALA A 69 8.55 16.86 -7.85
CA ALA A 69 8.93 17.19 -6.48
C ALA A 69 9.95 18.34 -6.41
N LEU A 70 10.99 18.33 -7.25
CA LEU A 70 11.93 19.44 -7.37
C LEU A 70 11.24 20.74 -7.80
N ALA A 71 10.38 20.66 -8.83
CA ALA A 71 9.63 21.82 -9.30
C ALA A 71 8.73 22.42 -8.22
N SER A 72 8.03 21.59 -7.44
CA SER A 72 7.20 22.06 -6.31
C SER A 72 8.02 22.73 -5.19
N ALA A 73 9.29 22.32 -5.03
CA ALA A 73 10.25 22.90 -4.12
C ALA A 73 10.96 24.15 -4.68
N HIS A 74 10.60 24.58 -5.91
CA HIS A 74 11.27 25.66 -6.65
C HIS A 74 12.77 25.39 -6.90
N LEU A 75 13.14 24.12 -7.07
CA LEU A 75 14.49 23.68 -7.42
C LEU A 75 14.57 23.31 -8.92
N PRO A 76 15.73 23.50 -9.57
CA PRO A 76 15.91 23.13 -10.96
C PRO A 76 15.96 21.61 -11.15
N ASP A 77 15.46 21.12 -12.28
CA ASP A 77 15.49 19.69 -12.63
C ASP A 77 16.92 19.10 -12.62
N THR A 78 17.94 19.94 -12.81
CA THR A 78 19.35 19.54 -12.76
C THR A 78 19.81 19.05 -11.39
N ASP A 79 19.05 19.35 -10.33
CA ASP A 79 19.34 18.89 -8.97
C ASP A 79 18.95 17.43 -8.73
N ILE A 80 18.28 16.78 -9.69
CA ILE A 80 17.95 15.34 -9.61
C ILE A 80 19.19 14.47 -9.34
N LYS A 81 20.35 14.87 -9.87
CA LYS A 81 21.65 14.19 -9.68
C LYS A 81 22.21 14.27 -8.27
N ASN A 82 21.65 15.14 -7.42
CA ASN A 82 22.05 15.33 -6.03
C ASN A 82 21.13 14.58 -5.06
N LEU A 83 20.06 13.94 -5.56
CA LEU A 83 19.09 13.25 -4.72
C LEU A 83 19.58 11.87 -4.29
N VAL A 84 19.42 11.59 -3.00
CA VAL A 84 19.51 10.26 -2.41
C VAL A 84 18.09 9.70 -2.35
N VAL A 85 17.81 8.66 -3.10
CA VAL A 85 16.45 8.15 -3.29
C VAL A 85 16.25 6.83 -2.56
N GLY A 86 15.18 6.74 -1.78
CA GLY A 86 14.64 5.48 -1.27
C GLY A 86 13.30 5.21 -1.95
N ALA A 87 13.15 4.07 -2.59
CA ALA A 87 11.96 3.73 -3.36
C ALA A 87 11.32 2.44 -2.88
N GLY A 88 10.10 2.53 -2.33
CA GLY A 88 9.26 1.36 -2.09
C GLY A 88 8.36 1.11 -3.29
N LEU A 89 8.57 -0.02 -3.95
CA LEU A 89 7.97 -0.31 -5.25
C LEU A 89 7.17 -1.62 -5.21
N ALA A 90 5.94 -1.57 -5.69
CA ALA A 90 5.13 -2.76 -5.91
C ALA A 90 5.83 -3.69 -6.92
N GLY A 91 5.97 -4.97 -6.55
CA GLY A 91 6.67 -5.98 -7.35
C GLY A 91 8.17 -6.12 -7.04
N ALA A 92 8.75 -5.23 -6.23
CA ALA A 92 10.15 -5.35 -5.79
C ALA A 92 10.37 -6.49 -4.77
N ASN A 93 9.32 -7.16 -4.30
CA ASN A 93 9.44 -8.38 -3.50
C ASN A 93 9.98 -9.57 -4.31
N ILE A 94 10.01 -9.48 -5.64
CA ILE A 94 10.60 -10.49 -6.51
C ILE A 94 12.11 -10.21 -6.66
N PRO A 95 13.02 -11.09 -6.19
CA PRO A 95 14.45 -10.77 -6.11
C PRO A 95 15.08 -10.37 -7.45
N ARG A 96 14.66 -11.01 -8.55
CA ARG A 96 15.14 -10.65 -9.90
C ARG A 96 14.73 -9.22 -10.28
N VAL A 97 13.48 -8.83 -9.99
CA VAL A 97 12.93 -7.52 -10.34
C VAL A 97 13.59 -6.43 -9.50
N ALA A 98 13.80 -6.69 -8.20
CA ALA A 98 14.53 -5.78 -7.32
C ALA A 98 15.92 -5.47 -7.87
N ARG A 99 16.71 -6.51 -8.18
CA ARG A 99 18.05 -6.36 -8.77
C ARG A 99 18.04 -5.60 -10.09
N GLU A 100 17.16 -5.96 -11.01
CA GLU A 100 17.03 -5.25 -12.30
C GLU A 100 16.64 -3.76 -12.12
N THR A 101 15.94 -3.44 -11.04
CA THR A 101 15.54 -2.07 -10.67
C THR A 101 16.69 -1.32 -9.99
N GLU A 102 17.48 -1.98 -9.14
CA GLU A 102 18.68 -1.42 -8.50
C GLU A 102 19.81 -1.17 -9.49
N GLU A 103 20.01 -2.08 -10.46
CA GLU A 103 21.06 -2.00 -11.48
C GLU A 103 20.71 -1.01 -12.63
N TRP A 104 19.56 -0.35 -12.56
CA TRP A 104 19.16 0.62 -13.55
C TRP A 104 20.10 1.85 -13.54
N ASP A 105 20.59 2.23 -14.73
CA ASP A 105 21.31 3.50 -14.96
C ASP A 105 20.37 4.71 -14.73
N HIS A 106 20.30 5.15 -13.47
CA HIS A 106 19.38 6.15 -12.96
C HIS A 106 20.02 7.55 -12.85
N PRO A 107 19.24 8.64 -12.89
CA PRO A 107 19.79 10.00 -12.84
C PRO A 107 20.15 10.50 -11.43
N PHE A 108 19.97 9.69 -10.38
CA PHE A 108 20.14 10.08 -8.97
C PHE A 108 21.57 9.91 -8.44
N ALA A 109 21.90 10.55 -7.31
CA ALA A 109 23.18 10.33 -6.63
C ALA A 109 23.29 8.91 -6.06
N LYS A 110 22.19 8.45 -5.45
CA LYS A 110 22.00 7.10 -4.90
C LYS A 110 20.54 6.69 -5.08
N PHE A 111 20.31 5.40 -5.29
CA PHE A 111 18.98 4.83 -5.45
C PHE A 111 18.92 3.51 -4.70
N TYR A 112 18.10 3.45 -3.66
CA TYR A 112 17.86 2.28 -2.83
C TYR A 112 16.46 1.75 -3.12
N VAL A 113 16.36 0.44 -3.36
CA VAL A 113 15.08 -0.22 -3.67
C VAL A 113 14.62 -0.98 -2.45
N GLY A 114 13.37 -0.75 -2.08
CA GLY A 114 12.63 -1.51 -1.08
C GLY A 114 11.28 -1.93 -1.65
N THR A 115 10.54 -2.72 -0.88
CA THR A 115 9.15 -3.06 -1.22
C THR A 115 8.21 -1.94 -0.77
N ASP A 116 7.04 -1.86 -1.40
CA ASP A 116 5.95 -0.99 -0.98
C ASP A 116 5.54 -1.26 0.49
N ILE A 117 5.49 -2.54 0.88
CA ILE A 117 5.16 -2.90 2.27
C ILE A 117 6.26 -2.55 3.28
N HIS A 118 7.54 -2.61 2.87
CA HIS A 118 8.65 -2.21 3.73
C HIS A 118 8.56 -0.72 4.07
N ILE A 119 8.41 0.16 3.07
CA ILE A 119 8.27 1.60 3.33
C ILE A 119 6.99 1.94 4.08
N ALA A 120 5.90 1.21 3.84
CA ALA A 120 4.65 1.39 4.59
C ALA A 120 4.85 1.04 6.08
N CYS A 121 5.64 0.01 6.38
CA CYS A 121 5.97 -0.36 7.75
C CYS A 121 6.88 0.67 8.43
N LEU A 122 7.91 1.15 7.73
CA LEU A 122 8.78 2.22 8.23
C LEU A 122 7.99 3.52 8.51
N ALA A 123 7.05 3.86 7.63
CA ALA A 123 6.16 5.01 7.81
C ALA A 123 5.26 4.82 9.04
N ALA A 124 4.64 3.65 9.18
CA ALA A 124 3.72 3.34 10.27
C ALA A 124 4.38 3.46 11.65
N HIS A 125 5.67 3.11 11.75
CA HIS A 125 6.42 3.08 13.01
C HIS A 125 7.49 4.16 13.15
N GLY A 126 7.53 5.15 12.25
CA GLY A 126 8.49 6.26 12.35
C GLY A 126 9.96 5.82 12.28
N ALA A 127 10.27 4.79 11.48
CA ALA A 127 11.57 4.13 11.33
C ALA A 127 12.02 3.21 12.48
N ALA A 128 11.18 2.99 13.50
CA ALA A 128 11.46 2.01 14.54
C ALA A 128 10.88 0.63 14.19
N ASP A 129 11.44 -0.46 14.74
CA ASP A 129 11.05 -1.82 14.36
C ASP A 129 9.59 -2.18 14.63
N GLY A 130 8.85 -2.70 13.67
CA GLY A 130 7.44 -2.99 13.91
C GLY A 130 6.82 -3.85 12.86
N ALA A 131 5.52 -4.11 13.03
CA ALA A 131 4.73 -4.85 12.07
C ALA A 131 3.56 -4.05 11.53
N VAL A 132 3.16 -4.38 10.32
CA VAL A 132 1.94 -3.87 9.70
C VAL A 132 1.13 -5.03 9.15
N ILE A 133 -0.18 -4.88 9.19
CA ILE A 133 -1.10 -5.64 8.34
C ILE A 133 -1.74 -4.63 7.40
N VAL A 134 -1.62 -4.86 6.11
CA VAL A 134 -2.30 -4.09 5.09
C VAL A 134 -3.51 -4.91 4.64
N ALA A 135 -4.72 -4.38 4.82
CA ALA A 135 -5.95 -4.96 4.30
C ALA A 135 -6.70 -3.95 3.42
N GLY A 136 -6.80 -4.28 2.14
CA GLY A 136 -7.46 -3.50 1.10
C GLY A 136 -8.04 -4.44 0.05
N THR A 137 -7.71 -4.24 -1.23
CA THR A 137 -8.07 -5.22 -2.28
C THR A 137 -7.42 -6.58 -2.04
N GLY A 138 -6.15 -6.60 -1.60
CA GLY A 138 -5.45 -7.79 -1.09
C GLY A 138 -5.20 -7.69 0.43
N SER A 139 -4.55 -8.70 1.01
CA SER A 139 -4.15 -8.68 2.42
C SER A 139 -2.77 -9.29 2.65
N VAL A 140 -1.96 -8.63 3.46
CA VAL A 140 -0.59 -9.05 3.77
C VAL A 140 -0.15 -8.49 5.10
N GLY A 141 0.59 -9.29 5.86
CA GLY A 141 1.27 -8.91 7.08
C GLY A 141 2.78 -8.86 6.87
N TYR A 142 3.46 -7.90 7.48
CA TYR A 142 4.92 -7.74 7.38
C TYR A 142 5.51 -7.25 8.69
N SER A 143 6.70 -7.72 9.03
CA SER A 143 7.52 -7.20 10.13
C SER A 143 8.88 -6.75 9.60
N THR A 144 9.36 -5.60 10.07
CA THR A 144 10.75 -5.17 9.80
C THR A 144 11.75 -6.09 10.48
N ILE A 145 11.38 -6.74 11.58
CA ILE A 145 12.26 -7.68 12.27
C ILE A 145 12.33 -8.97 11.44
N ASN A 146 13.54 -9.27 10.96
CA ASN A 146 13.83 -10.38 10.06
C ASN A 146 13.14 -10.30 8.67
N GLU A 147 12.51 -9.16 8.34
CA GLU A 147 11.82 -8.93 7.06
C GLU A 147 10.83 -10.04 6.66
N ILE A 148 10.05 -10.52 7.63
CA ILE A 148 9.13 -11.64 7.43
C ILE A 148 7.76 -11.14 6.98
N SER A 149 7.20 -11.80 5.96
CA SER A 149 5.84 -11.59 5.47
C SER A 149 4.93 -12.78 5.77
N TYR A 150 3.65 -12.51 6.05
CA TYR A 150 2.58 -13.50 6.18
C TYR A 150 1.43 -13.15 5.23
N GLY A 151 0.91 -14.15 4.51
CA GLY A 151 -0.13 -13.91 3.50
C GLY A 151 0.43 -13.19 2.27
N GLY A 152 -0.39 -12.41 1.58
CA GLY A 152 0.02 -11.73 0.34
C GLY A 152 0.33 -12.68 -0.82
N HIS A 153 -0.22 -13.90 -0.79
CA HIS A 153 -0.01 -14.90 -1.85
C HIS A 153 -0.82 -14.60 -3.13
N GLY A 154 -1.65 -13.56 -3.12
CA GLY A 154 -2.40 -13.08 -4.28
C GLY A 154 -3.74 -13.80 -4.48
N PHE A 155 -4.73 -13.02 -4.90
CA PHE A 155 -6.03 -13.51 -5.34
C PHE A 155 -5.92 -14.43 -6.58
N PRO A 156 -6.69 -15.53 -6.69
CA PRO A 156 -7.75 -15.97 -5.76
C PRO A 156 -7.27 -16.95 -4.67
N PHE A 157 -6.00 -17.36 -4.68
CA PHE A 157 -5.50 -18.44 -3.82
C PHE A 157 -5.08 -17.97 -2.42
N GLY A 158 -4.76 -16.68 -2.27
CA GLY A 158 -4.35 -16.03 -1.05
C GLY A 158 -5.26 -14.87 -0.66
N ASP A 159 -4.66 -13.84 -0.05
CA ASP A 159 -5.31 -12.59 0.34
C ASP A 159 -6.57 -12.78 1.20
N LYS A 160 -6.60 -13.80 2.06
CA LYS A 160 -7.73 -14.05 2.96
C LYS A 160 -7.94 -12.85 3.89
N GLY A 161 -9.21 -12.48 4.11
CA GLY A 161 -9.56 -11.26 4.86
C GLY A 161 -9.38 -9.96 4.07
N SER A 162 -8.99 -10.02 2.80
CA SER A 162 -9.02 -8.86 1.89
C SER A 162 -10.39 -8.61 1.30
N GLY A 163 -10.56 -7.48 0.64
CA GLY A 163 -11.79 -7.13 -0.06
C GLY A 163 -12.08 -8.08 -1.22
N ALA A 164 -11.05 -8.48 -1.99
CA ALA A 164 -11.23 -9.44 -3.07
C ALA A 164 -11.70 -10.79 -2.54
N TRP A 165 -11.16 -11.22 -1.40
CA TRP A 165 -11.60 -12.44 -0.72
C TRP A 165 -13.04 -12.32 -0.22
N LEU A 166 -13.41 -11.21 0.44
CA LEU A 166 -14.79 -10.98 0.89
C LEU A 166 -15.79 -11.01 -0.27
N GLY A 167 -15.47 -10.36 -1.39
CA GLY A 167 -16.31 -10.38 -2.59
C GLY A 167 -16.45 -11.77 -3.21
N LEU A 168 -15.36 -12.54 -3.27
CA LEU A 168 -15.39 -13.91 -3.78
C LEU A 168 -16.26 -14.82 -2.92
N GLU A 169 -16.12 -14.76 -1.59
CA GLU A 169 -16.95 -15.54 -0.68
C GLU A 169 -18.43 -15.13 -0.74
N ALA A 170 -18.73 -13.85 -0.94
CA ALA A 170 -20.10 -13.38 -1.14
C ALA A 170 -20.73 -13.94 -2.42
N VAL A 171 -19.99 -13.96 -3.54
CA VAL A 171 -20.47 -14.56 -4.80
C VAL A 171 -20.74 -16.05 -4.62
N LYS A 172 -19.82 -16.79 -3.97
CA LYS A 172 -20.02 -18.22 -3.67
C LYS A 172 -21.27 -18.45 -2.82
N ALA A 173 -21.44 -17.67 -1.76
CA ALA A 173 -22.57 -17.81 -0.84
C ALA A 173 -23.92 -17.53 -1.53
N VAL A 174 -23.98 -16.51 -2.38
CA VAL A 174 -25.20 -16.19 -3.15
C VAL A 174 -25.55 -17.31 -4.13
N LEU A 175 -24.57 -17.88 -4.83
CA LEU A 175 -24.82 -18.99 -5.75
C LEU A 175 -25.31 -20.24 -5.00
N GLN A 176 -24.73 -20.56 -3.83
CA GLN A 176 -25.20 -21.66 -2.99
C GLN A 176 -26.61 -21.43 -2.44
N ALA A 177 -26.97 -20.18 -2.12
CA ALA A 177 -28.31 -19.83 -1.70
C ALA A 177 -29.33 -19.95 -2.86
N ASP A 178 -28.94 -19.55 -4.08
CA ASP A 178 -29.76 -19.71 -5.30
C ASP A 178 -30.06 -21.19 -5.61
N ASP A 179 -29.08 -22.07 -5.37
CA ASP A 179 -29.25 -23.53 -5.47
C ASP A 179 -30.10 -24.14 -4.33
N GLY A 180 -30.43 -23.37 -3.29
CA GLY A 180 -31.11 -23.85 -2.08
C GLY A 180 -30.23 -24.74 -1.18
N LEU A 181 -28.90 -24.69 -1.36
CA LEU A 181 -27.91 -25.47 -0.60
C LEU A 181 -27.34 -24.70 0.61
N ALA A 182 -27.59 -23.39 0.68
CA ALA A 182 -27.21 -22.52 1.79
C ALA A 182 -28.39 -21.63 2.21
N PRO A 183 -28.35 -21.01 3.40
CA PRO A 183 -29.40 -20.10 3.87
C PRO A 183 -29.59 -18.90 2.92
N GLU A 184 -30.82 -18.40 2.83
CA GLU A 184 -31.10 -17.11 2.19
C GLU A 184 -30.29 -15.99 2.87
N THR A 185 -29.83 -15.02 2.06
CA THR A 185 -29.00 -13.91 2.54
C THR A 185 -29.39 -12.59 1.85
N ALA A 186 -29.27 -11.49 2.59
CA ALA A 186 -29.39 -10.14 2.04
C ALA A 186 -28.33 -9.86 0.95
N LEU A 187 -27.23 -10.63 0.92
CA LEU A 187 -26.20 -10.53 -0.11
C LEU A 187 -26.75 -10.80 -1.51
N SER A 188 -27.74 -11.69 -1.67
CA SER A 188 -28.28 -12.04 -3.00
C SER A 188 -28.81 -10.80 -3.72
N ARG A 189 -29.71 -10.06 -3.07
CA ARG A 189 -30.27 -8.82 -3.63
C ARG A 189 -29.23 -7.72 -3.82
N ALA A 190 -28.26 -7.61 -2.91
CA ALA A 190 -27.20 -6.60 -3.00
C ALA A 190 -26.28 -6.86 -4.20
N LEU A 191 -25.87 -8.11 -4.40
CA LEU A 191 -25.04 -8.53 -5.53
C LEU A 191 -25.79 -8.41 -6.86
N GLU A 192 -27.05 -8.85 -6.90
CA GLU A 192 -27.89 -8.73 -8.09
C GLU A 192 -28.04 -7.28 -8.55
N SER A 193 -28.24 -6.36 -7.59
CA SER A 193 -28.32 -4.94 -7.89
C SER A 193 -26.99 -4.36 -8.35
N GLN A 194 -25.87 -4.77 -7.75
CA GLN A 194 -24.54 -4.24 -8.07
C GLN A 194 -24.04 -4.72 -9.43
N LEU A 195 -24.31 -5.99 -9.77
CA LEU A 195 -23.85 -6.63 -11.00
C LEU A 195 -24.89 -6.55 -12.13
N ALA A 196 -26.12 -6.11 -11.83
CA ALA A 196 -27.26 -6.15 -12.74
C ALA A 196 -27.50 -7.55 -13.34
N ALA A 197 -27.27 -8.61 -12.53
CA ALA A 197 -27.32 -10.00 -12.95
C ALA A 197 -27.73 -10.92 -11.80
N SER A 198 -28.42 -12.04 -12.10
CA SER A 198 -28.86 -13.05 -11.12
C SER A 198 -28.49 -14.47 -11.56
N GLY A 199 -28.45 -15.40 -10.60
CA GLY A 199 -28.08 -16.80 -10.82
C GLY A 199 -26.77 -16.95 -11.61
N LEU A 200 -26.79 -17.72 -12.71
CA LEU A 200 -25.62 -17.89 -13.58
C LEU A 200 -25.17 -16.61 -14.29
N GLY A 201 -26.01 -15.57 -14.37
CA GLY A 201 -25.60 -14.25 -14.87
C GLY A 201 -24.53 -13.58 -13.97
N ILE A 202 -24.54 -13.88 -12.66
CA ILE A 202 -23.48 -13.43 -11.75
C ILE A 202 -22.14 -14.07 -12.14
N VAL A 203 -22.16 -15.33 -12.57
CA VAL A 203 -20.95 -16.02 -13.06
C VAL A 203 -20.45 -15.33 -14.31
N ASP A 204 -21.30 -15.08 -15.30
CA ASP A 204 -20.91 -14.38 -16.54
C ASP A 204 -20.31 -13.00 -16.25
N ALA A 205 -20.89 -12.24 -15.32
CA ALA A 205 -20.37 -10.93 -14.91
C ALA A 205 -19.02 -10.99 -14.19
N MET A 206 -18.70 -12.10 -13.51
CA MET A 206 -17.51 -12.25 -12.68
C MET A 206 -16.42 -13.14 -13.31
N VAL A 207 -16.69 -13.81 -14.43
CA VAL A 207 -15.70 -14.60 -15.18
C VAL A 207 -14.61 -13.67 -15.70
N GLY A 208 -13.36 -13.99 -15.35
CA GLY A 208 -12.20 -13.16 -15.73
C GLY A 208 -12.07 -11.86 -14.93
N ALA A 209 -12.96 -11.61 -13.96
CA ALA A 209 -12.91 -10.43 -13.12
C ALA A 209 -11.63 -10.41 -12.26
N SER A 210 -11.06 -9.22 -12.10
CA SER A 210 -9.83 -9.01 -11.36
C SER A 210 -10.07 -8.96 -9.85
N SER A 211 -9.00 -9.02 -9.05
CA SER A 211 -9.10 -8.80 -7.60
C SER A 211 -9.73 -7.47 -7.24
N ARG A 212 -9.56 -6.42 -8.07
CA ARG A 212 -10.22 -5.12 -7.88
C ARG A 212 -11.74 -5.23 -8.03
N ASP A 213 -12.21 -5.98 -9.02
CA ASP A 213 -13.63 -6.14 -9.31
C ASP A 213 -14.32 -6.91 -8.18
N TYR A 214 -13.73 -8.01 -7.71
CA TYR A 214 -14.19 -8.68 -6.48
C TYR A 214 -14.08 -7.77 -5.25
N GLY A 215 -12.98 -7.02 -5.13
CA GLY A 215 -12.75 -6.09 -4.03
C GLY A 215 -13.80 -4.98 -3.93
N ALA A 216 -14.39 -4.57 -5.06
CA ALA A 216 -15.47 -3.59 -5.11
C ALA A 216 -16.77 -4.09 -4.46
N LEU A 217 -16.91 -5.41 -4.26
CA LEU A 217 -18.08 -6.01 -3.58
C LEU A 217 -17.95 -5.98 -2.05
N ALA A 218 -16.73 -5.81 -1.51
CA ALA A 218 -16.49 -5.85 -0.06
C ALA A 218 -17.35 -4.87 0.76
N PRO A 219 -17.61 -3.62 0.32
CA PRO A 219 -18.52 -2.71 1.04
C PRO A 219 -19.91 -3.29 1.24
N LEU A 220 -20.47 -3.98 0.24
CA LEU A 220 -21.79 -4.62 0.32
C LEU A 220 -21.78 -5.72 1.40
N VAL A 221 -20.72 -6.52 1.44
CA VAL A 221 -20.55 -7.57 2.46
C VAL A 221 -20.52 -6.98 3.86
N LEU A 222 -19.75 -5.91 4.06
CA LEU A 222 -19.69 -5.22 5.35
C LEU A 222 -21.02 -4.59 5.75
N GLU A 223 -21.74 -3.97 4.81
CA GLU A 223 -23.05 -3.36 5.06
C GLU A 223 -24.11 -4.41 5.45
N CYS A 224 -24.15 -5.55 4.75
CA CYS A 224 -25.01 -6.67 5.11
C CYS A 224 -24.66 -7.23 6.50
N ALA A 225 -23.37 -7.40 6.81
CA ALA A 225 -22.91 -7.86 8.12
C ALA A 225 -23.30 -6.88 9.24
N GLN A 226 -23.17 -5.58 9.02
CA GLN A 226 -23.60 -4.53 9.97
C GLN A 226 -25.11 -4.55 10.22
N ARG A 227 -25.90 -4.93 9.22
CA ARG A 227 -27.36 -5.10 9.34
C ARG A 227 -27.77 -6.42 9.99
N GLY A 228 -26.81 -7.26 10.36
CA GLY A 228 -27.05 -8.53 11.06
C GLY A 228 -27.34 -9.71 10.15
N ASP A 229 -27.03 -9.63 8.84
CA ASP A 229 -27.13 -10.79 7.95
C ASP A 229 -26.17 -11.91 8.41
N PRO A 230 -26.68 -13.12 8.74
CA PRO A 230 -25.84 -14.18 9.30
C PRO A 230 -24.72 -14.66 8.37
N VAL A 231 -24.99 -14.76 7.06
CA VAL A 231 -24.03 -15.23 6.06
C VAL A 231 -22.92 -14.20 5.87
N ALA A 232 -23.27 -12.92 5.73
CA ALA A 232 -22.28 -11.85 5.66
C ALA A 232 -21.44 -11.74 6.94
N LEU A 233 -22.06 -11.92 8.12
CA LEU A 233 -21.35 -11.95 9.40
C LEU A 233 -20.34 -13.10 9.48
N GLU A 234 -20.69 -14.29 8.98
CA GLU A 234 -19.77 -15.43 8.93
C GLU A 234 -18.55 -15.12 8.07
N ILE A 235 -18.75 -14.63 6.84
CA ILE A 235 -17.68 -14.25 5.91
C ILE A 235 -16.76 -13.19 6.56
N VAL A 236 -17.33 -12.13 7.13
CA VAL A 236 -16.54 -11.04 7.74
C VAL A 236 -15.77 -11.53 8.97
N ARG A 237 -16.39 -12.37 9.82
CA ARG A 237 -15.73 -12.93 11.00
C ARG A 237 -14.59 -13.89 10.63
N GLU A 238 -14.77 -14.69 9.58
CA GLU A 238 -13.70 -15.57 9.11
C GLU A 238 -12.51 -14.77 8.59
N GLY A 239 -12.75 -13.70 7.81
CA GLY A 239 -11.70 -12.79 7.37
C GLY A 239 -11.00 -12.10 8.54
N ALA A 240 -11.76 -11.57 9.50
CA ALA A 240 -11.22 -10.90 10.67
C ALA A 240 -10.46 -11.84 11.62
N ALA A 241 -10.89 -13.10 11.75
CA ALA A 241 -10.19 -14.13 12.51
C ALA A 241 -8.82 -14.43 11.87
N TYR A 242 -8.76 -14.59 10.54
CA TYR A 242 -7.50 -14.78 9.83
C TYR A 242 -6.53 -13.60 10.02
N LEU A 243 -7.01 -12.35 9.92
CA LEU A 243 -6.19 -11.17 10.19
C LEU A 243 -5.74 -11.10 11.66
N SER A 244 -6.56 -11.58 12.59
CA SER A 244 -6.21 -11.65 14.02
C SER A 244 -5.11 -12.68 14.27
N ASP A 245 -5.14 -13.84 13.60
CA ASP A 245 -4.09 -14.87 13.69
C ASP A 245 -2.76 -14.36 13.11
N MET A 246 -2.84 -13.65 11.98
CA MET A 246 -1.69 -12.97 11.38
C MET A 246 -1.10 -11.92 12.33
N ALA A 247 -1.96 -11.11 12.96
CA ALA A 247 -1.56 -10.09 13.93
C ALA A 247 -0.86 -10.69 15.14
N GLU A 248 -1.36 -11.81 15.66
CA GLU A 248 -0.75 -12.51 16.78
C GLU A 248 0.67 -13.00 16.46
N LYS A 249 0.88 -13.56 15.26
CA LYS A 249 2.22 -13.93 14.79
C LYS A 249 3.15 -12.72 14.70
N LEU A 250 2.67 -11.63 14.09
CA LEU A 250 3.43 -10.42 13.89
C LEU A 250 3.81 -9.73 15.20
N LEU A 251 2.90 -9.67 16.17
CA LEU A 251 3.14 -9.09 17.49
C LEU A 251 4.24 -9.85 18.26
N GLY A 252 4.42 -11.15 18.00
CA GLY A 252 5.52 -11.94 18.54
C GLY A 252 6.88 -11.62 17.89
N THR A 253 6.87 -10.98 16.72
CA THR A 253 8.06 -10.67 15.92
C THR A 253 8.24 -9.17 15.69
N SER A 254 7.65 -8.28 16.50
CA SER A 254 7.64 -6.83 16.21
C SER A 254 7.82 -5.92 17.43
N GLU A 255 8.47 -6.44 18.49
CA GLU A 255 8.52 -5.78 19.82
C GLU A 255 7.12 -5.41 20.35
N GLY A 256 6.08 -6.10 19.86
CA GLY A 256 4.70 -5.84 20.22
C GLY A 256 4.05 -4.62 19.56
N ARG A 257 4.70 -3.98 18.58
CA ARG A 257 4.14 -2.86 17.80
C ARG A 257 3.48 -3.37 16.51
N LEU A 258 2.22 -3.04 16.32
CA LEU A 258 1.43 -3.43 15.15
C LEU A 258 0.53 -2.28 14.69
N CYS A 259 0.55 -1.96 13.39
CA CYS A 259 -0.43 -1.07 12.78
C CYS A 259 -1.31 -1.84 11.79
N LEU A 260 -2.60 -1.50 11.75
CA LEU A 260 -3.50 -1.91 10.67
C LEU A 260 -3.58 -0.78 9.65
N LEU A 261 -3.25 -1.09 8.40
CA LEU A 261 -3.26 -0.17 7.28
C LEU A 261 -4.32 -0.59 6.26
N GLY A 262 -4.79 0.39 5.48
CA GLY A 262 -5.79 0.19 4.44
C GLY A 262 -7.23 0.33 4.97
N GLY A 263 -8.08 0.94 4.16
CA GLY A 263 -9.44 1.30 4.58
C GLY A 263 -10.35 0.12 4.92
N LEU A 264 -10.01 -1.09 4.45
CA LEU A 264 -10.72 -2.31 4.87
C LEU A 264 -10.23 -2.78 6.25
N GLY A 265 -8.93 -2.72 6.51
CA GLY A 265 -8.35 -3.09 7.81
C GLY A 265 -8.98 -2.32 8.97
N GLU A 266 -9.16 -1.01 8.81
CA GLU A 266 -9.85 -0.15 9.80
C GLU A 266 -11.29 -0.61 10.06
N ARG A 267 -12.03 -0.96 9.01
CA ARG A 267 -13.42 -1.43 9.14
C ARG A 267 -13.50 -2.80 9.80
N LEU A 268 -12.57 -3.70 9.48
CA LEU A 268 -12.57 -5.06 10.01
C LEU A 268 -12.23 -5.16 11.49
N GLN A 269 -11.65 -4.11 12.11
CA GLN A 269 -11.35 -4.09 13.54
C GLN A 269 -12.57 -4.41 14.41
N ALA A 270 -13.78 -4.03 13.99
CA ALA A 270 -15.01 -4.31 14.73
C ALA A 270 -15.32 -5.83 14.88
N TRP A 271 -14.70 -6.68 14.07
CA TRP A 271 -14.88 -8.14 14.09
C TRP A 271 -13.59 -8.90 14.42
N MET A 272 -12.46 -8.21 14.59
CA MET A 272 -11.20 -8.82 15.02
C MET A 272 -11.22 -9.16 16.52
N ARG A 273 -10.29 -10.01 16.96
CA ARG A 273 -10.14 -10.35 18.39
C ARG A 273 -9.88 -9.08 19.22
N PRO A 274 -10.66 -8.79 20.28
CA PRO A 274 -10.52 -7.55 21.06
C PRO A 274 -9.12 -7.32 21.63
N GLU A 275 -8.45 -8.39 22.06
CA GLU A 275 -7.08 -8.39 22.59
C GLU A 275 -6.03 -8.01 21.53
N ILE A 276 -6.30 -8.28 20.25
CA ILE A 276 -5.44 -7.84 19.13
C ILE A 276 -5.70 -6.36 18.86
N VAL A 277 -6.96 -5.97 18.74
CA VAL A 277 -7.35 -4.57 18.46
C VAL A 277 -6.80 -3.62 19.53
N ALA A 278 -6.82 -4.02 20.81
CA ALA A 278 -6.25 -3.24 21.90
C ALA A 278 -4.73 -2.98 21.79
N ARG A 279 -4.01 -3.74 20.95
CA ARG A 279 -2.57 -3.61 20.71
C ARG A 279 -2.25 -2.89 19.39
N VAL A 280 -3.25 -2.62 18.56
CA VAL A 280 -3.05 -1.87 17.31
C VAL A 280 -2.78 -0.41 17.65
N VAL A 281 -1.69 0.11 17.14
CA VAL A 281 -1.33 1.53 17.28
C VAL A 281 -1.62 2.27 15.96
N PRO A 282 -1.97 3.57 16.02
CA PRO A 282 -2.15 4.37 14.81
C PRO A 282 -0.83 4.52 14.06
N ALA A 283 -0.90 4.53 12.74
CA ALA A 283 0.25 4.80 11.89
C ALA A 283 0.76 6.24 12.08
N LEU A 284 2.08 6.41 12.18
CA LEU A 284 2.71 7.72 12.40
C LEU A 284 2.90 8.56 11.13
N GLY A 285 2.86 7.94 9.95
CA GLY A 285 3.14 8.61 8.68
C GLY A 285 2.59 7.88 7.47
N GLN A 286 2.77 8.47 6.30
CA GLN A 286 2.38 7.91 5.00
C GLN A 286 3.52 7.14 4.33
N PRO A 287 3.26 6.17 3.45
CA PRO A 287 4.32 5.35 2.83
C PRO A 287 5.44 6.14 2.16
N ASP A 288 5.14 7.24 1.47
CA ASP A 288 6.14 8.12 0.86
C ASP A 288 7.09 8.77 1.88
N GLU A 289 6.63 8.98 3.12
CA GLU A 289 7.46 9.44 4.24
C GLU A 289 8.36 8.32 4.77
N GLY A 290 7.85 7.08 4.78
CA GLY A 290 8.64 5.89 5.08
C GLY A 290 9.76 5.66 4.06
N ALA A 291 9.51 5.97 2.78
CA ALA A 291 10.51 5.89 1.73
C ALA A 291 11.64 6.92 1.90
N VAL A 292 11.34 8.13 2.38
CA VAL A 292 12.38 9.11 2.79
C VAL A 292 13.22 8.55 3.93
N ARG A 293 12.59 7.99 4.96
CA ARG A 293 13.30 7.41 6.12
C ARG A 293 14.21 6.26 5.71
N PHE A 294 13.73 5.40 4.81
CA PHE A 294 14.52 4.34 4.19
C PHE A 294 15.77 4.90 3.49
N ALA A 295 15.60 5.96 2.70
CA ALA A 295 16.72 6.63 2.02
C ALA A 295 17.79 7.14 3.00
N ILE A 296 17.37 7.76 4.11
CA ILE A 296 18.25 8.28 5.16
C ILE A 296 19.01 7.13 5.85
N GLN A 297 18.29 6.08 6.26
CA GLN A 297 18.89 4.90 6.91
C GLN A 297 19.96 4.22 6.04
N CYS A 298 19.69 4.05 4.74
CA CYS A 298 20.65 3.43 3.82
C CYS A 298 21.84 4.34 3.45
N TYR A 299 21.71 5.65 3.66
CA TYR A 299 22.78 6.60 3.39
C TYR A 299 23.74 6.75 4.58
N ASP A 300 23.20 6.71 5.80
CA ASP A 300 23.97 6.85 7.04
C ASP A 300 24.64 5.56 7.50
N GLY A 301 24.17 4.39 7.04
CA GLY A 301 24.71 3.05 7.33
C GLY A 301 25.75 2.58 6.31
#